data_AF-A0A364K6R0-F1
#
_entry.id   AF-A0A364K6R0-F1
#
_cell.length_a   1.000
_cell.length_b   1.000
_cell.length_c   1.000
_cell.angle_alpha   90.00
_cell.angle_beta   90.00
_cell.angle_gamma   90.00
#
_symmetry.space_group_name_H-M   'P 1'
#
loop_
_entity.id
_entity.type
_entity.pdbx_description
1 polymer ?
#
loop_
_entity_poly.entity_id
_entity_poly.type
_entity_poly.pdbx_seq_one_letter_code
_entity_poly.pdbx_strand_id
1 'polypeptide(L)' 'MLKSDLTIIGSDQLFNEMLGWFYQEKFGDEPQVIITTKITPGLDRKEKQSKSLNNYIGLEHSPRDKFGNEWFLNIFGN' A
#
# COMPACT_ATOMS: atom_id res chain seq x y z
N MET A 1 17.28 16.63 -2.04
CA MET A 1 16.34 15.62 -1.52
C MET A 1 14.93 16.05 -1.87
N LEU A 2 13.96 15.13 -1.99
CA LEU A 2 12.56 15.52 -2.03
C LEU A 2 12.24 16.16 -0.68
N LYS A 3 11.88 17.45 -0.69
CA LYS A 3 11.41 18.18 0.49
C LYS A 3 10.00 17.71 0.80
N SER A 4 9.90 16.53 1.40
CA SER A 4 8.63 15.94 1.81
C SER A 4 8.33 16.37 3.24
N ASP A 5 7.20 17.02 3.45
CA ASP A 5 6.70 17.33 4.79
C ASP A 5 5.85 16.18 5.35
N LEU A 6 5.24 15.37 4.46
CA LEU A 6 4.34 14.28 4.81
C LEU A 6 4.38 13.16 3.76
N THR A 7 4.46 11.91 4.23
CA THR A 7 4.39 10.72 3.40
C THR A 7 3.34 9.74 3.92
N ILE A 8 2.50 9.23 3.02
CA ILE A 8 1.49 8.20 3.29
C ILE A 8 1.89 6.93 2.53
N ILE A 9 2.09 5.85 3.26
CA ILE A 9 2.59 4.58 2.71
C ILE A 9 1.86 3.37 3.29
N GLY A 10 1.97 2.24 2.61
CA GLY A 10 1.71 0.94 3.23
C GLY A 10 2.73 0.65 4.34
N SER A 11 2.33 -0.07 5.38
CA SER A 11 3.22 -0.45 6.49
C SER A 11 4.48 -1.22 6.07
N ASP A 12 4.50 -1.81 4.87
CA ASP A 12 5.65 -2.52 4.30
C ASP A 12 6.76 -1.60 3.77
N GLN A 13 6.51 -0.29 3.63
CA GLN A 13 7.51 0.69 3.21
C GLN A 13 8.14 1.48 4.37
N LEU A 14 7.73 1.21 5.62
CA LEU A 14 8.18 1.99 6.77
C LEU A 14 9.71 2.04 6.89
N PHE A 15 10.40 0.92 6.64
CA PHE A 15 11.86 0.89 6.70
C PHE A 15 12.50 1.88 5.72
N ASN A 16 12.01 1.92 4.47
CA ASN A 16 12.55 2.79 3.43
C ASN A 16 12.32 4.27 3.79
N GLU A 17 11.13 4.61 4.29
CA GLU A 17 10.81 5.98 4.67
C GLU A 17 11.53 6.44 5.95
N MET A 18 11.82 5.53 6.88
CA MET A 18 12.65 5.83 8.06
C MET A 18 14.10 6.14 7.67
N LEU A 19 14.64 5.49 6.62
CA LEU A 19 15.95 5.86 6.08
C LEU A 19 15.91 7.25 5.43
N GLY A 20 14.86 7.55 4.66
CA GLY A 20 14.64 8.87 4.07
C GLY A 20 14.57 9.97 5.14
N TRP A 21 13.81 9.71 6.21
CA TRP A 21 13.69 10.56 7.38
C TRP A 21 15.04 10.85 8.04
N PHE A 22 15.87 9.82 8.26
CA PHE A 22 17.22 9.98 8.81
C PHE A 22 18.12 10.85 7.92
N TYR A 23 17.99 10.71 6.59
CA TYR A 23 18.75 11.57 5.68
C TYR A 23 18.26 13.03 5.72
N GLN A 24 16.96 13.28 5.89
CA GLN A 24 16.43 14.65 6.07
C GLN A 24 17.11 15.35 7.25
N GLU A 25 17.15 14.70 8.41
CA GLU A 25 17.89 15.21 9.57
C GLU A 25 19.37 15.46 9.25
N LYS A 26 20.04 14.48 8.64
CA LYS A 26 21.48 14.57 8.35
C LYS A 26 21.83 15.74 7.42
N PHE A 27 20.95 16.05 6.46
CA PHE A 27 21.16 17.12 5.50
C PHE A 27 20.58 18.48 5.94
N GLY A 28 20.01 18.55 7.15
CA GLY A 28 19.48 19.79 7.73
C GLY A 28 18.09 20.19 7.22
N ASP A 29 17.37 19.27 6.58
CA ASP A 29 15.97 19.45 6.22
C ASP A 29 15.07 19.04 7.41
N GLU A 30 13.86 19.62 7.49
CA GLU A 30 12.86 19.16 8.46
C GLU A 30 12.42 17.73 8.11
N PRO A 31 12.40 16.79 9.07
CA PRO A 31 12.03 15.40 8.77
C PRO A 31 10.54 15.25 8.49
N GLN A 32 10.20 14.43 7.48
CA GLN A 32 8.81 14.20 7.07
C GLN A 32 7.97 13.52 8.16
N VAL A 33 6.68 13.85 8.23
CA VAL A 33 5.70 13.04 8.97
C VAL A 33 5.41 11.77 8.16
N ILE A 34 5.39 10.60 8.82
CA ILE A 34 5.08 9.32 8.16
C ILE A 34 3.77 8.76 8.70
N ILE A 35 2.81 8.53 7.81
CA ILE A 35 1.55 7.84 8.11
C ILE A 35 1.57 6.49 7.41
N THR A 36 1.37 5.42 8.18
CA THR A 36 1.24 4.06 7.64
C THR A 36 -0.21 3.64 7.54
N THR A 37 -0.56 2.98 6.44
CA THR A 37 -1.86 2.35 6.23
C THR A 37 -1.75 0.83 6.31
N LYS A 38 -2.86 0.16 6.60
CA LYS A 38 -2.94 -1.30 6.50
C LYS A 38 -2.74 -1.74 5.05
N ILE A 39 -2.00 -2.82 4.87
CA ILE A 39 -1.84 -3.46 3.56
C ILE A 39 -3.11 -4.23 3.22
N THR A 40 -3.59 -4.06 1.98
CA THR A 40 -4.77 -4.78 1.51
C THR A 40 -4.42 -6.26 1.31
N PRO A 41 -5.13 -7.19 1.96
CA PRO A 41 -4.92 -8.60 1.76
C PRO A 41 -5.30 -9.01 0.33
N GLY A 42 -4.58 -9.99 -0.19
CA GLY A 42 -4.84 -10.68 -1.44
C GLY A 42 -6.24 -11.28 -1.50
N LEU A 43 -6.69 -11.62 -2.70
CA LEU A 43 -7.95 -12.35 -2.91
C LEU A 43 -7.99 -13.69 -2.14
N ASP A 44 -6.82 -14.27 -1.92
CA ASP A 44 -6.59 -15.51 -1.16
C ASP A 44 -6.50 -15.30 0.37
N ARG A 45 -6.55 -14.04 0.85
CA ARG A 45 -6.45 -13.63 2.26
C ARG A 45 -5.19 -14.10 3.01
N LYS A 46 -4.18 -14.60 2.30
CA LYS A 46 -2.92 -15.08 2.89
C LYS A 46 -1.82 -14.05 2.73
N GLU A 47 -1.53 -13.70 1.48
CA GLU A 47 -0.51 -12.73 1.13
C GLU A 47 -1.14 -11.35 0.89
N LYS A 48 -0.32 -10.30 0.77
CA LYS A 48 -0.79 -8.99 0.29
C LYS A 48 -1.20 -9.06 -1.19
N GLN A 49 -2.06 -8.13 -1.62
CA GLN A 49 -2.38 -8.00 -3.06
C GLN A 49 -1.10 -7.75 -3.86
N SER A 50 -0.88 -8.54 -4.90
CA SER A 50 0.25 -8.44 -5.80
C SER A 50 -0.11 -8.86 -7.22
N LYS A 51 0.42 -8.11 -8.20
CA LYS A 51 0.34 -8.49 -9.62
C LYS A 51 1.07 -9.81 -9.89
N SER A 52 2.19 -10.05 -9.23
CA SER A 52 3.00 -11.26 -9.44
C SER A 52 2.37 -12.52 -8.86
N LEU A 53 1.59 -12.39 -7.79
CA LEU A 53 0.86 -13.49 -7.17
C LEU A 53 -0.52 -13.71 -7.81
N ASN A 54 -0.89 -12.87 -8.78
CA ASN A 54 -2.20 -12.87 -9.43
C ASN A 54 -3.38 -12.85 -8.43
N ASN A 55 -3.19 -12.23 -7.26
CA ASN A 55 -4.16 -12.17 -6.16
C ASN A 55 -4.67 -10.74 -5.93
N TYR A 56 -4.80 -9.95 -7.01
CA TYR A 56 -5.14 -8.53 -6.97
C TYR A 56 -6.33 -8.19 -7.86
N ILE A 57 -6.94 -7.03 -7.61
CA ILE A 57 -7.92 -6.43 -8.52
C ILE A 57 -7.29 -5.21 -9.17
N GLY A 58 -7.14 -5.26 -10.49
CA GLY A 58 -6.62 -4.15 -11.28
C GLY A 58 -7.62 -3.00 -11.34
N LEU A 59 -7.10 -1.77 -11.29
CA LEU A 59 -7.91 -0.56 -11.49
C LEU A 59 -8.55 -0.49 -12.87
N GLU A 60 -7.95 -1.13 -13.87
CA GLU A 60 -8.42 -1.15 -15.27
C GLU A 60 -9.31 -2.36 -15.60
N HIS A 61 -9.51 -3.29 -14.65
CA HIS A 61 -10.41 -4.42 -14.86
C HIS A 61 -11.85 -3.96 -15.16
N SER A 62 -12.56 -4.72 -15.99
CA SER A 62 -13.95 -4.40 -16.32
C SER A 62 -14.84 -4.44 -15.06
N PRO A 63 -15.99 -3.76 -15.04
CA PRO A 63 -16.93 -3.86 -13.92
C PRO A 63 -17.30 -5.31 -13.60
N ARG A 64 -17.52 -6.14 -14.63
CA ARG A 64 -17.80 -7.56 -14.45
C ARG A 64 -16.64 -8.29 -13.76
N ASP A 65 -15.39 -7.97 -14.08
CA ASP A 65 -14.23 -8.62 -13.44
C ASP A 65 -14.02 -8.10 -12.01
N LYS A 66 -14.34 -6.84 -11.72
CA LYS A 66 -14.26 -6.28 -10.36
C LYS A 66 -15.34 -6.82 -9.42
N PHE A 67 -16.57 -6.91 -9.91
CA PHE A 67 -17.72 -7.37 -9.12
C PHE A 67 -17.93 -8.89 -9.16
N GLY A 68 -17.58 -9.52 -10.27
CA GLY A 68 -17.79 -10.95 -10.54
C GLY A 68 -16.64 -11.84 -10.07
N ASN A 69 -15.44 -11.29 -9.82
CA ASN A 69 -14.48 -11.98 -8.97
C ASN A 69 -15.08 -12.13 -7.57
N GLU A 70 -14.72 -13.20 -6.87
CA GLU A 70 -15.11 -13.57 -5.50
C GLU A 70 -15.08 -12.43 -4.46
N TRP A 71 -14.51 -11.27 -4.79
CA TRP A 71 -14.38 -10.06 -3.98
C TRP A 71 -15.68 -9.58 -3.32
N PHE A 72 -16.82 -9.57 -4.01
CA PHE A 72 -18.08 -9.14 -3.41
C PHE A 72 -18.61 -10.16 -2.38
N LEU A 73 -18.56 -11.45 -2.71
CA LEU A 73 -19.01 -12.54 -1.84
C LEU A 73 -18.06 -12.76 -0.65
N ASN A 74 -16.75 -12.57 -0.83
CA ASN A 74 -15.77 -12.80 0.23
C ASN A 74 -15.55 -11.59 1.14
N ILE A 75 -15.87 -10.35 0.75
CA ILE A 75 -15.76 -9.18 1.65
C ILE A 75 -17.08 -8.86 2.36
N PHE A 76 -18.23 -9.08 1.73
CA PHE A 76 -19.54 -8.76 2.31
C PHE A 76 -20.39 -9.99 2.67
N GLY A 77 -19.95 -11.21 2.34
CA GLY A 77 -20.71 -12.45 2.56
C GLY A 77 -20.46 -13.19 3.87
N ASN A 78 -19.86 -12.55 4.88
CA ASN A 78 -19.90 -12.97 6.29
C ASN A 78 -19.80 -11.74 7.20
#